data_AF-A0A7C6P335-F1
#
_entry.id   AF-A0A7C6P335-F1
#
_cell.length_a   1.000
_cell.length_b   1.000
_cell.length_c   1.000
_cell.angle_alpha   90.00
_cell.angle_beta   90.00
_cell.angle_gamma   90.00
#
_symmetry.space_group_name_H-M   'P 1'
#
loop_
_entity.id
_entity.type
_entity.pdbx_description
1 polymer ?
#
loop_
_entity_poly.entity_id
_entity_poly.type
_entity_poly.pdbx_seq_one_letter_code
_entity_poly.pdbx_strand_id
1 'polypeptide(L)'
;MKDLKIIRKEIEVVDKELIKLFNERMELIAQLNKENVEDEKREEELIHKNLSLVNKEYVSYYFDFYNNLFNLSKEYQKKKKGL
;
A
#
# COMPACT_ATOMS: atom_id res chain seq x y z
N MET A 1 9.44 18.80 -23.57
CA MET A 1 9.04 18.91 -22.15
C MET A 1 7.51 18.88 -22.12
N LYS A 2 6.87 17.99 -21.36
CA LYS A 2 5.40 17.97 -21.25
C LYS A 2 4.93 19.22 -20.51
N ASP A 3 3.75 19.74 -20.86
CA ASP A 3 3.11 20.86 -20.16
C ASP A 3 2.71 20.45 -18.73
N LEU A 4 2.89 21.36 -17.76
CA LEU A 4 2.60 21.10 -16.35
C LEU A 4 1.14 20.66 -16.12
N LYS A 5 0.18 21.21 -16.86
CA LYS A 5 -1.24 20.83 -16.74
C LYS A 5 -1.48 19.42 -17.27
N ILE A 6 -0.74 19.01 -18.30
CA ILE A 6 -0.82 17.64 -18.82
C ILE A 6 -0.27 16.65 -17.79
N ILE A 7 0.92 16.94 -17.23
CA ILE A 7 1.53 16.09 -16.19
C ILE A 7 0.59 15.93 -14.99
N ARG A 8 -0.01 17.03 -14.50
CA ARG A 8 -0.95 16.97 -13.37
C ARG A 8 -2.19 16.14 -13.68
N LYS A 9 -2.75 16.24 -14.89
CA LYS A 9 -3.88 15.40 -15.30
C LYS A 9 -3.50 13.92 -15.38
N GLU A 10 -2.29 13.61 -15.85
CA GLU A 10 -1.78 12.23 -15.85
C GLU A 10 -1.65 11.70 -14.41
N ILE A 11 -1.14 12.51 -13.47
CA ILE A 11 -1.08 12.16 -12.04
C ILE A 11 -2.48 11.94 -11.47
N GLU A 12 -3.45 12.82 -11.74
CA GLU A 12 -4.83 12.66 -11.27
C GLU A 12 -5.48 11.36 -11.74
N VAL A 13 -5.12 10.86 -12.93
CA VAL A 13 -5.59 9.55 -13.42
C VAL A 13 -4.95 8.42 -12.61
N VAL A 14 -3.63 8.48 -12.40
CA VAL A 14 -2.91 7.49 -11.58
C VAL A 14 -3.44 7.48 -10.15
N ASP A 15 -3.69 8.64 -9.55
CA ASP A 15 -4.21 8.74 -8.18
C ASP A 15 -5.59 8.08 -8.03
N LYS A 16 -6.45 8.16 -9.05
CA LYS A 16 -7.73 7.47 -9.04
C LYS A 16 -7.57 5.96 -9.06
N GLU A 17 -6.59 5.45 -9.81
CA GLU A 17 -6.27 4.02 -9.80
C GLU A 17 -5.68 3.59 -8.45
N LEU A 18 -4.80 4.39 -7.86
CA LEU A 18 -4.26 4.15 -6.52
C LEU A 18 -5.37 4.11 -5.46
N ILE A 19 -6.34 5.02 -5.51
CA ILE A 19 -7.50 5.01 -4.59
C ILE A 19 -8.32 3.74 -4.76
N LYS A 20 -8.58 3.30 -6.00
CA LYS A 20 -9.31 2.07 -6.27
C LYS A 20 -8.56 0.85 -5.69
N LEU A 21 -7.28 0.72 -5.99
CA LEU A 21 -6.44 -0.38 -5.50
C LEU A 21 -6.31 -0.37 -3.97
N PHE A 22 -6.22 0.82 -3.37
CA PHE A 22 -6.21 0.99 -1.93
C PHE A 22 -7.50 0.46 -1.30
N ASN A 23 -8.67 0.84 -1.82
CA ASN A 23 -9.96 0.36 -1.32
C ASN A 23 -10.09 -1.17 -1.43
N GLU A 24 -9.75 -1.74 -2.60
CA GLU A 24 -9.76 -3.19 -2.80
C GLU A 24 -8.83 -3.90 -1.79
N ARG A 25 -7.64 -3.35 -1.56
CA ARG A 25 -6.71 -3.89 -0.55
C ARG A 25 -7.32 -3.82 0.86
N MET A 26 -7.96 -2.72 1.24
CA MET A 26 -8.57 -2.57 2.57
C MET A 26 -9.75 -3.53 2.77
N GLU A 27 -10.54 -3.81 1.73
CA GLU A 27 -11.61 -4.81 1.78
C GLU A 27 -11.04 -6.23 2.02
N LEU A 28 -9.95 -6.59 1.36
CA LEU A 28 -9.24 -7.86 1.60
C LEU A 28 -8.67 -7.93 3.02
N ILE A 29 -8.05 -6.85 3.51
CA ILE A 29 -7.57 -6.73 4.88
C ILE A 29 -8.72 -6.95 5.89
N ALA A 30 -9.92 -6.46 5.56
CA ALA A 30 -11.09 -6.62 6.40
C ALA A 30 -11.60 -8.08 6.48
N GLN A 31 -11.28 -8.92 5.50
CA GLN A 31 -11.64 -10.34 5.46
C GLN A 31 -10.66 -11.24 6.21
N LEU A 32 -9.44 -10.78 6.49
CA LEU A 32 -8.46 -11.56 7.25
C LEU A 32 -8.98 -11.83 8.68
N ASN A 33 -8.65 -12.99 9.27
CA ASN A 33 -9.04 -13.36 10.64
C ASN A 33 -8.13 -12.71 11.71
N LYS A 34 -8.49 -12.78 13.00
CA LYS A 34 -7.71 -12.18 14.12
C LYS A 34 -6.29 -12.73 14.24
N GLU A 35 -6.08 -13.99 13.88
CA GLU A 35 -4.78 -14.67 13.97
C GLU A 35 -3.76 -14.19 12.91
N ASN A 36 -4.23 -13.49 11.86
CA ASN A 36 -3.39 -13.02 10.75
C ASN A 36 -3.01 -11.52 10.88
N VAL A 37 -3.21 -10.91 12.05
CA VAL A 37 -3.02 -9.46 12.25
C VAL A 37 -1.55 -9.11 12.44
N GLU A 38 -0.74 -10.06 12.92
CA GLU A 38 0.68 -9.86 13.23
C GLU A 38 1.51 -10.96 12.58
N ASP A 39 1.61 -10.93 11.25
CA ASP A 39 2.51 -11.78 10.47
C ASP A 39 3.63 -10.93 9.86
N GLU A 40 4.52 -10.44 10.72
CA GLU A 40 5.65 -9.57 10.34
C GLU A 40 6.56 -10.24 9.30
N LYS A 41 6.73 -11.56 9.39
CA LYS A 41 7.54 -12.33 8.44
C LYS A 41 6.95 -12.27 7.03
N ARG A 42 5.63 -12.42 6.89
CA ARG A 42 4.96 -12.24 5.60
C ARG A 42 5.11 -10.82 5.07
N GLU A 43 5.06 -9.82 5.93
CA GLU A 43 5.19 -8.41 5.54
C GLU A 43 6.60 -8.10 5.00
N GLU A 44 7.64 -8.60 5.68
CA GLU A 44 9.03 -8.50 5.22
C GLU A 44 9.24 -9.22 3.88
N GLU A 45 8.76 -10.46 3.75
CA GLU A 45 8.86 -11.23 2.50
C GLU A 45 8.17 -10.52 1.33
N LEU A 46 7.00 -9.92 1.58
CA LEU A 46 6.24 -9.19 0.57
C LEU A 46 6.94 -7.89 0.15
N ILE A 47 7.51 -7.15 1.10
CA ILE A 47 8.31 -5.96 0.82
C ILE A 47 9.51 -6.33 -0.05
N HIS A 48 10.32 -7.30 0.36
CA HIS A 48 11.51 -7.70 -0.38
C HIS A 48 11.18 -8.17 -1.80
N LYS A 49 10.11 -8.96 -1.97
CA LYS A 49 9.63 -9.36 -3.30
C LYS A 49 9.29 -8.15 -4.16
N ASN A 50 8.55 -7.19 -3.61
CA ASN A 50 8.07 -6.04 -4.37
C ASN A 50 9.17 -5.02 -4.67
N LEU A 51 10.16 -4.83 -3.79
CA LEU A 51 11.29 -3.92 -4.03
C LEU A 51 12.05 -4.26 -5.31
N SER A 52 12.09 -5.53 -5.72
CA SER A 52 12.72 -5.97 -6.98
C SER A 52 11.99 -5.49 -8.24
N LEU A 53 10.72 -5.12 -8.11
CA LEU A 53 9.86 -4.64 -9.20
C LEU A 53 9.84 -3.10 -9.30
N VAL A 54 10.33 -2.41 -8.28
CA VAL A 54 10.32 -0.95 -8.18
C VAL A 54 11.55 -0.39 -8.89
N ASN A 55 11.39 0.71 -9.62
CA ASN A 55 12.52 1.43 -10.18
C ASN A 55 13.52 1.77 -9.05
N LYS A 56 14.81 1.51 -9.27
CA LYS A 56 15.88 1.71 -8.28
C LYS A 56 15.86 3.10 -7.63
N GLU A 57 15.49 4.14 -8.38
CA GLU A 57 15.38 5.51 -7.87
C GLU A 57 14.25 5.71 -6.84
N TYR A 58 13.24 4.84 -6.85
CA TYR A 58 12.04 4.95 -6.02
C TYR A 58 11.97 3.90 -4.90
N VAL A 59 12.98 3.04 -4.76
CA VAL A 59 12.98 1.91 -3.82
C VAL A 59 12.78 2.35 -2.37
N SER A 60 13.49 3.39 -1.91
CA SER A 60 13.34 3.91 -0.54
C SER A 60 11.94 4.48 -0.30
N TYR A 61 11.43 5.27 -1.25
CA TYR A 61 10.09 5.84 -1.16
C TYR A 61 9.01 4.77 -1.15
N TYR A 62 9.17 3.71 -1.95
CA TYR A 62 8.25 2.59 -1.95
C TYR A 62 8.28 1.83 -0.63
N PHE A 63 9.47 1.61 -0.06
CA PHE A 63 9.62 0.96 1.25
C PHE A 63 8.85 1.72 2.34
N ASP A 64 9.05 3.03 2.43
CA ASP A 64 8.37 3.88 3.42
C ASP A 64 6.85 3.91 3.20
N PHE A 65 6.40 4.06 1.94
CA PHE A 65 4.99 4.02 1.59
C PHE A 65 4.34 2.70 2.04
N TYR A 66 4.99 1.58 1.74
CA TYR A 66 4.41 0.26 1.99
C TYR A 66 4.38 -0.08 3.48
N ASN A 67 5.40 0.33 4.26
CA ASN A 67 5.39 0.20 5.71
C ASN A 67 4.25 0.99 6.35
N ASN A 68 4.02 2.23 5.91
CA ASN A 68 2.89 3.03 6.39
C ASN A 68 1.55 2.39 6.00
N LEU A 69 1.43 1.87 4.78
CA LEU A 69 0.25 1.16 4.33
C LEU A 69 -0.06 -0.09 5.18
N PHE A 70 0.97 -0.83 5.60
CA PHE A 70 0.81 -1.94 6.54
C PHE A 70 0.35 -1.49 7.92
N ASN A 71 0.97 -0.46 8.48
CA ASN A 71 0.57 0.07 9.79
C ASN A 71 -0.92 0.49 9.81
N LEU A 72 -1.37 1.18 8.76
CA LEU A 72 -2.79 1.55 8.60
C LEU A 72 -3.71 0.31 8.53
N SER A 73 -3.23 -0.78 7.93
CA SER A 73 -3.98 -2.04 7.84
C SER A 73 -4.15 -2.68 9.21
N LYS A 74 -3.07 -2.73 10.00
CA LYS A 74 -3.07 -3.25 11.38
C LYS A 74 -4.01 -2.42 12.25
N GLU A 75 -3.91 -1.10 12.20
CA GLU A 75 -4.79 -0.19 12.93
C GLU A 75 -6.26 -0.40 12.58
N TYR A 76 -6.59 -0.48 11.28
CA TYR A 76 -7.95 -0.73 10.83
C TYR A 76 -8.48 -2.08 11.35
N GLN A 77 -7.67 -3.14 11.26
CA GLN A 77 -8.07 -4.46 11.75
C GLN A 77 -8.27 -4.48 13.27
N LYS A 78 -7.39 -3.83 14.04
CA LYS A 78 -7.52 -3.70 15.49
C LYS A 78 -8.84 -3.01 15.85
N LYS A 79 -9.10 -1.84 15.24
CA LYS A 79 -10.34 -1.09 15.43
C LYS A 79 -11.60 -1.87 15.03
N LYS A 80 -11.60 -2.56 13.89
CA LYS A 80 -12.77 -3.31 13.39
C LYS A 80 -13.07 -4.54 14.25
N LYS A 81 -12.05 -5.19 14.80
CA LYS A 81 -12.19 -6.46 15.53
C LYS A 81 -12.20 -6.30 17.06
N GLY A 82 -12.22 -5.06 17.56
CA GLY A 82 -12.24 -4.74 18.98
C GLY A 82 -11.02 -5.29 19.73
N LEU A 83 -9.85 -5.20 19.09
CA LEU A 83 -8.55 -5.44 19.73
C LEU A 83 -7.93 -4.11 20.16
#